data_AF-A0A7W0PPI5-F1
#
_entry.id   AF-A0A7W0PPI5-F1
#
_cell.length_a   1.000
_cell.length_b   1.000
_cell.length_c   1.000
_cell.angle_alpha   90.00
_cell.angle_beta   90.00
_cell.angle_gamma   90.00
#
_symmetry.space_group_name_H-M   'P 1'
#
loop_
_entity.id
_entity.type
_entity.pdbx_description
1 polymer ?
#
loop_
_entity_poly.entity_id
_entity_poly.type
_entity_poly.pdbx_seq_one_letter_code
_entity_poly.pdbx_strand_id
1 'polypeptide(L)'
;TRRILNLVDRTAGASGFLRDLFIQQYDDFDGMANNESAIITANQQLVAEVHDPLHVIYPVDGLAIADWPLGFIDHGDPSKAELFTKFQDYVLSEEMQAELLAQGRRTGLGMNPACRPAFPRWSTCRHPRR
;
A
#
# COMPACT_ATOMS: atom_id res chain seq x y z
N THR A 1 -0.45 23.45 -16.47
CA THR A 1 -0.52 21.97 -16.58
C THR A 1 0.75 21.34 -17.15
N ARG A 2 1.30 21.77 -18.31
CA ARG A 2 2.56 21.21 -18.88
C ARG A 2 3.80 21.26 -17.97
N ARG A 3 3.92 22.27 -17.10
CA ARG A 3 5.10 22.46 -16.24
C ARG A 3 5.26 21.40 -15.14
N ILE A 4 4.15 20.79 -14.68
CA ILE A 4 4.17 19.73 -13.65
C ILE A 4 4.63 18.40 -14.25
N LEU A 5 4.24 18.12 -15.50
CA LEU A 5 4.62 16.87 -16.16
C LEU A 5 6.12 16.82 -16.54
N ASN A 6 6.79 17.97 -16.67
CA ASN A 6 8.24 18.03 -16.86
C ASN A 6 9.05 17.64 -15.62
N LEU A 7 8.40 17.51 -14.45
CA LEU A 7 9.04 17.04 -13.21
C LEU A 7 8.94 15.51 -13.06
N VAL A 8 8.20 14.84 -13.94
CA VAL A 8 8.02 13.40 -13.90
C VAL A 8 8.93 12.77 -14.95
N ASP A 9 10.04 12.19 -14.52
CA ASP A 9 11.00 11.57 -15.45
C ASP A 9 10.46 10.23 -15.98
N ARG A 10 9.70 9.48 -15.18
CA ARG A 10 9.12 8.19 -15.58
C ARG A 10 7.71 7.99 -15.04
N THR A 11 6.87 7.32 -15.83
CA THR A 11 5.58 6.78 -15.40
C THR A 11 5.60 5.26 -15.52
N ALA A 12 4.95 4.58 -14.57
CA ALA A 12 4.85 3.13 -14.56
C ALA A 12 3.39 2.71 -14.60
N GLY A 13 3.07 1.67 -15.37
CA GLY A 13 1.74 1.06 -15.38
C GLY A 13 1.40 0.29 -14.09
N ALA A 14 2.37 0.07 -13.20
CA ALA A 14 2.20 -0.67 -11.96
C ALA A 14 3.09 -0.11 -10.83
N SER A 15 2.53 -0.07 -9.61
CA SER A 15 3.24 0.38 -8.40
C SER A 15 4.50 -0.43 -8.09
N GLY A 16 4.45 -1.74 -8.33
CA GLY A 16 5.58 -2.65 -8.12
C GLY A 16 6.76 -2.38 -9.05
N PHE A 17 6.50 -2.07 -10.32
CA PHE A 17 7.55 -1.74 -11.27
C PHE A 17 8.31 -0.48 -10.86
N LEU A 18 7.59 0.58 -10.44
CA LEU A 18 8.25 1.81 -10.00
C LEU A 18 9.07 1.61 -8.73
N ARG A 19 8.57 0.78 -7.80
CA ARG A 19 9.32 0.37 -6.60
C ARG A 19 10.63 -0.33 -7.00
N ASP A 20 10.55 -1.32 -7.86
CA ASP A 20 11.72 -2.12 -8.24
C ASP A 20 12.75 -1.28 -9.01
N LEU A 21 12.27 -0.39 -9.90
CA LEU A 21 13.12 0.58 -10.60
C LEU A 21 13.84 1.51 -9.62
N PHE A 22 13.12 2.05 -8.63
CA PHE A 22 13.71 2.92 -7.62
C PHE A 22 14.86 2.22 -6.88
N ILE A 23 14.66 0.97 -6.46
CA ILE A 23 15.69 0.22 -5.73
C ILE A 23 16.88 -0.12 -6.62
N GLN A 24 16.63 -0.54 -7.86
CA GLN A 24 17.70 -0.86 -8.82
C GLN A 24 18.56 0.35 -9.19
N GLN A 25 17.98 1.55 -9.13
CA GLN A 25 18.61 2.82 -9.50
C GLN A 25 18.54 3.80 -8.32
N TYR A 26 18.87 3.30 -7.12
CA TYR A 26 18.69 4.04 -5.87
C TYR A 26 19.37 5.42 -5.89
N ASP A 27 20.57 5.51 -6.46
CA ASP A 27 21.34 6.76 -6.52
C ASP A 27 20.86 7.72 -7.64
N ASP A 28 19.99 7.27 -8.55
CA ASP A 28 19.51 8.07 -9.68
C ASP A 28 18.22 8.85 -9.37
N PHE A 29 17.53 8.52 -8.26
CA PHE A 29 16.23 9.10 -7.92
C PHE A 29 16.16 9.61 -6.47
N ASP A 30 15.65 10.83 -6.29
CA ASP A 30 15.45 11.40 -4.95
C ASP A 30 14.19 10.90 -4.22
N GLY A 31 13.27 10.25 -4.94
CA GLY A 31 12.06 9.70 -4.35
C GLY A 31 11.04 9.18 -5.36
N MET A 32 9.93 8.64 -4.84
CA MET A 32 8.82 8.13 -5.64
C MET A 32 7.46 8.49 -5.03
N ALA A 33 6.49 8.78 -5.91
CA ALA A 33 5.08 8.82 -5.55
C ALA A 33 4.49 7.43 -5.75
N ASN A 34 4.11 6.75 -4.66
CA ASN A 34 3.64 5.37 -4.72
C ASN A 34 2.69 5.05 -3.56
N ASN A 35 2.10 3.86 -3.59
CA ASN A 35 1.26 3.35 -2.51
C ASN A 35 2.08 3.09 -1.25
N GLU A 36 1.48 3.29 -0.07
CA GLU A 36 2.10 3.06 1.24
C GLU A 36 2.71 1.65 1.34
N SER A 37 2.00 0.62 0.88
CA SER A 37 2.50 -0.76 0.83
C SER A 37 3.76 -0.93 -0.02
N ALA A 38 3.87 -0.23 -1.14
CA ALA A 38 5.06 -0.29 -1.99
C ALA A 38 6.27 0.39 -1.32
N ILE A 39 6.05 1.51 -0.61
CA ILE A 39 7.11 2.18 0.15
C ILE A 39 7.57 1.32 1.33
N ILE A 40 6.66 0.67 2.05
CA ILE A 40 7.02 -0.24 3.15
C ILE A 40 7.90 -1.38 2.62
N THR A 41 7.51 -2.01 1.50
CA THR A 41 8.33 -3.07 0.89
C THR A 41 9.68 -2.54 0.44
N ALA A 42 9.76 -1.36 -0.18
CA ALA A 42 11.03 -0.77 -0.57
C ALA A 42 11.94 -0.55 0.63
N ASN A 43 11.43 0.03 1.72
CA ASN A 43 12.21 0.29 2.92
C ASN A 43 12.72 -0.99 3.59
N GLN A 44 11.94 -2.08 3.56
CA GLN A 44 12.40 -3.38 4.05
C GLN A 44 13.61 -3.88 3.25
N GLN A 45 13.60 -3.70 1.92
CA GLN A 45 14.70 -4.09 1.04
C GLN A 45 15.92 -3.17 1.22
N LEU A 46 15.73 -1.84 1.20
CA LEU A 46 16.80 -0.87 1.39
C LEU A 46 17.53 -1.08 2.72
N VAL A 47 16.81 -1.31 3.82
CA VAL A 47 17.42 -1.59 5.12
C VAL A 47 18.21 -2.91 5.10
N ALA A 48 17.69 -3.95 4.43
CA ALA A 48 18.40 -5.22 4.27
C ALA A 48 19.69 -5.08 3.44
N GLU A 49 19.70 -4.14 2.49
CA GLU A 49 20.83 -3.80 1.62
C GLU A 49 21.74 -2.70 2.19
N VAL A 50 21.48 -2.22 3.42
CA VAL A 50 22.27 -1.18 4.11
C VAL A 50 22.22 0.19 3.40
N HIS A 51 21.12 0.49 2.73
CA HIS A 51 20.78 1.79 2.18
C HIS A 51 19.93 2.63 3.15
N ASP A 52 19.88 3.95 2.93
CA ASP A 52 19.02 4.85 3.71
C ASP A 52 17.55 4.67 3.29
N PRO A 53 16.63 4.36 4.21
CA PRO A 53 15.22 4.16 3.87
C PRO A 53 14.52 5.46 3.48
N LEU A 54 13.45 5.32 2.69
CA LEU A 54 12.62 6.43 2.26
C LEU A 54 11.78 7.01 3.40
N HIS A 55 11.63 8.33 3.37
CA HIS A 55 10.70 9.08 4.22
C HIS A 55 9.36 9.31 3.50
N VAL A 56 8.25 9.01 4.18
CA VAL A 56 6.91 9.15 3.60
C VAL A 56 6.31 10.52 3.90
N ILE A 57 5.89 11.23 2.86
CA ILE A 57 5.17 12.51 2.96
C ILE A 57 3.72 12.28 2.52
N TYR A 58 2.77 12.58 3.42
CA TYR A 58 1.33 12.54 3.12
C TYR A 58 0.81 13.96 2.91
N PRO A 59 0.39 14.34 1.70
CA PRO A 59 -0.27 15.63 1.46
C PRO A 59 -1.57 15.71 2.26
N VAL A 60 -1.80 16.81 2.99
CA VAL A 60 -2.95 16.97 3.90
C VAL A 60 -4.30 16.79 3.20
N ASP A 61 -4.42 17.31 1.98
CA ASP A 61 -5.65 17.23 1.16
C ASP A 61 -5.53 16.20 0.02
N GLY A 62 -4.51 15.32 0.08
CA GLY A 62 -4.29 14.28 -0.90
C GLY A 62 -5.19 13.08 -0.64
N LEU A 63 -6.43 13.09 -1.14
CA LEU A 63 -7.27 11.89 -1.13
C LEU A 63 -6.86 10.96 -2.28
N ALA A 64 -5.78 10.20 -2.10
CA ALA A 64 -5.40 9.12 -3.01
C ALA A 64 -5.90 7.79 -2.44
N ILE A 65 -6.99 7.28 -3.00
CA ILE A 65 -7.48 5.91 -2.74
C ILE A 65 -6.88 5.01 -3.81
N ALA A 66 -6.14 4.00 -3.40
CA ALA A 66 -5.81 2.86 -4.23
C ALA A 66 -6.74 1.72 -3.81
N ASP A 67 -7.74 1.42 -4.63
CA ASP A 67 -8.70 0.35 -4.40
C ASP A 67 -8.27 -0.93 -5.11
N TRP A 68 -8.47 -2.07 -4.43
CA TRP A 68 -8.23 -3.41 -4.98
C TRP A 68 -9.52 -4.22 -4.83
N PRO A 69 -10.52 -3.98 -5.71
CA PRO A 69 -11.78 -4.72 -5.64
C PRO A 69 -11.54 -6.19 -5.93
N LEU A 70 -12.15 -7.05 -5.10
CA LEU A 70 -12.19 -8.49 -5.31
C LEU A 70 -13.55 -8.86 -5.92
N GLY A 71 -13.52 -9.48 -7.10
CA GLY A 71 -14.73 -9.90 -7.82
C GLY A 71 -14.65 -11.34 -8.30
N PHE A 72 -15.81 -11.97 -8.44
CA PHE A 72 -15.97 -13.32 -8.98
C PHE A 72 -16.89 -13.28 -10.21
N ILE A 73 -16.48 -13.97 -11.27
CA ILE A 73 -17.30 -14.16 -12.47
C ILE A 73 -17.81 -15.59 -12.41
N ASP A 74 -19.13 -15.73 -12.28
CA ASP A 74 -19.77 -17.04 -12.24
C ASP A 74 -19.87 -17.64 -13.65
N HIS A 75 -19.44 -18.89 -13.76
CA HIS A 75 -19.50 -19.70 -14.98
C HIS A 75 -20.39 -20.94 -14.82
N GLY A 76 -21.26 -20.96 -13.81
CA GLY A 76 -22.20 -22.05 -13.54
C GLY A 76 -21.60 -23.20 -12.72
N ASP A 77 -20.51 -22.97 -12.00
CA ASP A 77 -19.85 -23.97 -11.15
C ASP A 77 -20.08 -23.63 -9.66
N PRO A 78 -21.05 -24.30 -9.00
CA PRO A 78 -21.40 -23.97 -7.62
C PRO A 78 -20.24 -24.22 -6.65
N SER A 79 -19.33 -25.15 -6.96
CA SER A 79 -18.17 -25.43 -6.11
C SER A 79 -17.19 -24.27 -6.09
N LYS A 80 -17.01 -23.58 -7.23
CA LYS A 80 -16.16 -22.38 -7.32
C LYS A 80 -16.79 -21.19 -6.63
N ALA A 81 -18.11 -21.04 -6.72
CA ALA A 81 -18.83 -20.01 -5.98
C ALA A 81 -18.64 -20.19 -4.46
N GLU A 82 -18.78 -21.42 -3.95
CA GLU A 82 -18.55 -21.72 -2.53
C GLU A 82 -17.11 -21.44 -2.09
N LEU A 83 -16.13 -21.84 -2.91
CA LEU A 83 -14.71 -21.55 -2.65
C LEU A 83 -14.41 -20.05 -2.63
N PHE A 84 -15.00 -19.29 -3.56
CA PHE A 84 -14.85 -17.84 -3.59
C PHE A 84 -15.42 -17.18 -2.33
N THR A 85 -16.61 -17.60 -1.88
CA THR A 85 -17.20 -17.09 -0.64
C THR A 85 -16.30 -17.37 0.55
N LYS A 86 -15.78 -18.60 0.71
CA LYS A 86 -14.85 -18.93 1.79
C LYS A 86 -13.57 -18.07 1.76
N PHE A 87 -13.04 -17.82 0.56
CA PHE A 87 -11.88 -16.96 0.39
C PHE A 87 -12.20 -15.50 0.74
N GLN A 88 -13.34 -14.97 0.28
CA GLN A 88 -13.81 -13.63 0.62
C GLN A 88 -13.97 -13.47 2.13
N ASP A 89 -14.63 -14.42 2.80
CA ASP A 89 -14.84 -14.40 4.25
C ASP A 89 -13.51 -14.40 5.00
N TYR A 90 -12.54 -15.19 4.55
CA TYR A 90 -11.19 -15.21 5.11
C TYR A 90 -10.47 -13.86 4.94
N VAL A 91 -10.49 -13.30 3.72
CA VAL A 91 -9.86 -12.00 3.43
C VAL A 91 -10.49 -10.89 4.27
N LEU A 92 -11.81 -10.93 4.49
CA LEU A 92 -12.56 -9.95 5.28
C LEU A 92 -12.53 -10.20 6.80
N SER A 93 -11.92 -11.30 7.26
CA SER A 93 -11.78 -11.60 8.69
C SER A 93 -10.95 -10.54 9.42
N GLU A 94 -11.24 -10.30 10.70
CA GLU A 94 -10.53 -9.27 11.50
C GLU A 94 -9.01 -9.49 11.53
N GLU A 95 -8.58 -10.75 11.64
CA GLU A 95 -7.16 -11.13 11.65
C GLU A 95 -6.48 -10.74 10.33
N MET A 96 -7.07 -11.13 9.19
CA MET A 96 -6.50 -10.82 7.89
C MET A 96 -6.55 -9.32 7.58
N GLN A 97 -7.62 -8.63 7.98
CA GLN A 97 -7.71 -7.18 7.84
C GLN A 97 -6.63 -6.45 8.66
N ALA A 98 -6.27 -6.98 9.83
CA ALA A 98 -5.18 -6.45 10.65
C ALA A 98 -3.80 -6.71 10.00
N GLU A 99 -3.59 -7.90 9.42
CA GLU A 99 -2.36 -8.22 8.69
C GLU A 99 -2.17 -7.31 7.47
N LEU A 100 -3.22 -7.14 6.65
CA LEU A 100 -3.21 -6.25 5.50
C LEU A 100 -2.84 -4.82 5.91
N LEU A 101 -3.42 -4.33 7.00
CA LEU A 101 -3.13 -3.00 7.53
C LEU A 101 -1.68 -2.85 7.98
N ALA A 102 -1.11 -3.86 8.64
CA ALA A 102 0.30 -3.88 9.03
C ALA A 102 1.25 -3.83 7.82
N GLN A 103 0.79 -4.27 6.65
CA GLN A 103 1.53 -4.18 5.39
C GLN A 103 1.21 -2.90 4.58
N GLY A 104 0.55 -1.91 5.19
CA GLY A 104 0.20 -0.65 4.52
C GLY A 104 -0.96 -0.76 3.52
N ARG A 105 -1.75 -1.84 3.59
CA ARG A 105 -3.00 -1.99 2.82
C ARG A 105 -4.16 -1.59 3.71
N ARG A 106 -4.56 -0.32 3.63
CA ARG A 106 -5.64 0.21 4.46
C ARG A 106 -6.96 -0.48 4.13
N THR A 107 -7.68 -0.86 5.17
CA THR A 107 -8.95 -1.58 5.10
C THR A 107 -10.13 -0.66 5.43
N GLY A 108 -11.31 -0.97 4.86
CA GLY A 108 -12.54 -0.18 5.01
C GLY A 108 -12.70 0.98 4.01
N LEU A 109 -13.92 1.53 3.93
CA LEU A 109 -14.27 2.68 3.08
C LEU A 109 -13.57 3.96 3.61
N GLY A 110 -12.31 4.16 3.22
CA GLY A 110 -11.66 5.47 3.26
C GLY A 110 -11.14 5.92 4.62
N MET A 111 -10.21 5.14 5.21
CA MET A 111 -9.50 5.38 6.48
C MET A 111 -10.21 4.74 7.68
N ASN A 112 -9.62 3.66 8.22
CA ASN A 112 -9.82 3.34 9.63
C ASN A 112 -9.13 4.45 10.46
N PRO A 113 -9.88 5.34 11.15
CA PRO A 113 -9.30 6.48 11.88
C PRO A 113 -8.46 6.02 13.09
N ALA A 114 -8.52 4.74 13.46
CA ALA A 114 -7.78 4.19 14.58
C ALA A 114 -6.31 3.84 14.25
N CYS A 115 -5.89 3.83 12.97
CA CYS A 115 -4.55 3.39 12.59
C CYS A 115 -3.78 4.42 11.76
N ARG A 116 -2.62 4.83 12.31
CA ARG A 116 -1.57 5.57 11.60
C ARG A 116 -0.48 4.60 11.12
N PRO A 117 0.27 4.95 10.05
CA PRO A 117 1.23 4.07 9.36
C PRO A 117 2.21 3.34 10.29
N ALA A 118 2.39 2.04 10.05
CA ALA A 118 3.18 1.13 10.87
C ALA A 118 4.51 0.75 10.19
N PHE A 119 5.46 1.68 10.05
CA PHE A 119 6.91 1.38 9.93
C PHE A 119 7.78 2.66 9.92
N PRO A 120 9.02 2.70 10.45
CA PRO A 120 9.63 1.78 11.43
C PRO A 120 9.39 2.22 12.88
N ARG A 121 9.12 3.51 13.12
CA ARG A 121 8.75 4.08 14.42
C ARG A 121 8.23 5.50 14.23
N TRP A 122 7.07 5.65 13.60
CA TRP A 122 6.38 6.94 13.50
C TRP A 122 5.03 6.84 14.21
N SER A 123 5.06 7.16 15.51
CA SER A 123 3.93 7.51 16.38
C SER A 123 2.90 6.42 16.73
N THR A 124 3.07 5.92 17.95
CA THR A 124 2.18 5.10 18.80
C THR A 124 0.67 5.18 18.56
N CYS A 125 0.03 4.02 18.43
CA CYS A 125 -1.39 3.83 18.72
C CYS A 125 -1.69 4.32 20.14
N ARG A 126 -2.42 5.42 20.31
CA ARG A 126 -3.11 5.70 21.57
C ARG A 126 -4.52 5.15 21.46
N HIS A 127 -4.87 4.25 22.38
CA HIS A 127 -6.26 3.93 22.66
C HIS A 127 -7.06 5.20 22.98
N PRO A 128 -8.33 5.28 22.54
CA PRO A 128 -9.22 6.30 23.05
C PRO A 128 -9.38 6.04 24.55
N ARG A 129 -8.90 6.98 25.37
CA ARG A 129 -9.28 6.97 26.79
C ARG A 129 -10.79 7.18 26.84
N ARG A 130 -11.48 6.26 27.50
CA ARG A 130 -12.82 6.49 28.02
C ARG A 130 -12.83 7.74 28.90
#